data_AF-A0A7D6DS81-F1
#
_entry.id   AF-A0A7D6DS81-F1
#
_cell.length_a   1.000
_cell.length_b   1.000
_cell.length_c   1.000
_cell.angle_alpha   90.00
_cell.angle_beta   90.00
_cell.angle_gamma   90.00
#
_symmetry.space_group_name_H-M   'P 1'
#
loop_
_entity.id
_entity.type
_entity.pdbx_description
1 polymer ?
#
loop_
_entity_poly.entity_id
_entity_poly.type
_entity_poly.pdbx_seq_one_letter_code
_entity_poly.pdbx_strand_id
1 'polypeptide(L)'
;MINQIIIPVQVIGYIAIIYGFWPQIKNIFIIKWLQSVGRMALTSYLLQTLICTTIFYRFGFFAQFGRLALLSFVPLIWFINIIFAISWLKYFKQGPIECLWRYLTNKFATC
;
A
#
# COMPACT_ATOMS: atom_id res chain seq x y z
N MET A 1 -25.12 -13.69 21.40
CA MET A 1 -25.72 -14.28 20.18
C MET A 1 -26.08 -13.25 19.12
N ILE A 2 -26.70 -12.11 19.48
CA ILE A 2 -27.14 -11.08 18.52
C ILE A 2 -26.02 -10.57 17.58
N ASN A 3 -24.81 -10.31 18.09
CA ASN A 3 -23.70 -9.79 17.27
C ASN A 3 -23.23 -10.74 16.16
N GLN A 4 -23.33 -12.06 16.34
CA GLN A 4 -22.85 -13.03 15.37
C GLN A 4 -23.69 -13.06 14.09
N ILE A 5 -24.95 -12.62 14.17
CA ILE A 5 -25.87 -12.53 13.03
C ILE A 5 -25.81 -11.15 12.37
N ILE A 6 -25.50 -10.10 13.15
CA ILE A 6 -25.43 -8.72 12.65
C ILE A 6 -24.20 -8.52 11.75
N ILE A 7 -23.05 -9.10 12.09
CA ILE A 7 -21.81 -8.96 11.33
C ILE A 7 -21.97 -9.40 9.85
N PRO A 8 -22.49 -10.61 9.52
CA PRO A 8 -22.65 -11.01 8.12
C PRO A 8 -23.70 -10.15 7.39
N VAL A 9 -24.77 -9.74 8.06
CA VAL A 9 -25.79 -8.84 7.46
C VAL A 9 -25.19 -7.47 7.11
N GLN A 10 -24.38 -6.88 8.00
CA GLN A 10 -23.68 -5.63 7.72
C GLN A 10 -22.69 -5.79 6.57
N VAL A 11 -21.92 -6.88 6.53
CA VAL A 11 -20.94 -7.16 5.46
C VAL A 11 -21.64 -7.25 4.10
N ILE A 12 -22.76 -7.96 4.01
CA ILE A 12 -23.54 -8.07 2.75
C ILE A 12 -24.05 -6.69 2.33
N GLY A 13 -24.54 -5.87 3.27
CA GLY A 13 -24.96 -4.49 3.02
C GLY A 13 -23.82 -3.62 2.47
N TYR A 14 -22.64 -3.66 3.09
CA TYR A 14 -21.46 -2.94 2.60
C TYR A 14 -21.02 -3.42 1.21
N ILE A 15 -21.00 -4.73 0.96
CA ILE A 15 -20.64 -5.30 -0.35
C ILE A 15 -21.60 -4.80 -1.44
N ALA A 16 -22.92 -4.80 -1.17
CA ALA A 16 -23.93 -4.35 -2.13
C ALA A 16 -23.75 -2.87 -2.49
N ILE A 17 -23.47 -2.00 -1.51
CA ILE A 17 -23.20 -0.58 -1.73
C ILE A 17 -21.91 -0.40 -2.55
N ILE A 18 -20.83 -1.10 -2.18
CA ILE A 18 -19.54 -1.00 -2.89
C ILE A 18 -19.69 -1.45 -4.36
N TYR A 19 -20.42 -2.53 -4.62
CA TYR A 19 -20.69 -3.01 -5.97
C TYR A 19 -21.58 -2.06 -6.78
N GLY A 20 -22.61 -1.48 -6.16
CA GLY A 20 -23.51 -0.53 -6.82
C GLY A 20 -22.82 0.77 -7.24
N PHE A 21 -21.90 1.27 -6.42
CA PHE A 21 -21.13 2.49 -6.68
C PHE A 21 -19.79 2.23 -7.38
N TRP A 22 -19.47 0.98 -7.71
CA TRP A 22 -18.24 0.58 -8.39
C TRP A 22 -17.91 1.38 -9.67
N PRO A 23 -18.86 1.65 -10.60
CA PRO A 23 -18.54 2.42 -11.81
C PRO A 23 -18.17 3.88 -11.51
N GLN A 24 -18.71 4.48 -10.45
CA GLN A 24 -18.37 5.83 -10.02
C GLN A 24 -17.03 5.86 -9.27
N ILE A 25 -16.78 4.87 -8.41
CA ILE A 25 -15.57 4.76 -7.58
C ILE A 25 -14.32 4.49 -8.43
N LYS A 26 -14.43 3.65 -9.47
CA LYS A 26 -13.31 3.30 -10.36
C LYS A 26 -12.66 4.52 -11.02
N ASN A 27 -13.42 5.59 -11.27
CA ASN A 27 -12.90 6.76 -11.96
C ASN A 27 -12.27 7.81 -11.01
N ILE A 28 -12.38 7.61 -9.70
CA ILE A 28 -11.80 8.50 -8.69
C ILE A 28 -10.26 8.42 -8.78
N PHE A 29 -9.62 9.59 -8.74
CA PHE A 29 -8.16 9.72 -8.79
C PHE A 29 -7.47 8.90 -7.68
N ILE A 30 -8.01 8.93 -6.46
CA ILE A 30 -7.50 8.17 -5.31
C ILE A 30 -7.46 6.67 -5.59
N ILE A 31 -8.48 6.11 -6.26
CA ILE A 31 -8.50 4.68 -6.60
C ILE A 31 -7.46 4.35 -7.65
N LYS A 32 -7.22 5.23 -8.63
CA LYS A 32 -6.12 5.06 -9.61
C LYS A 32 -4.75 5.12 -8.94
N TRP A 33 -4.60 5.96 -7.91
CA TRP A 33 -3.37 6.08 -7.10
C TRP A 33 -3.16 4.82 -6.27
N LEU A 34 -4.20 4.34 -5.61
CA LEU A 34 -4.17 3.10 -4.83
C LEU A 34 -3.91 1.88 -5.72
N GLN A 35 -4.49 1.82 -6.92
CA GLN A 35 -4.20 0.78 -7.91
C GLN A 35 -2.73 0.83 -8.36
N SER A 36 -2.14 2.02 -8.51
CA SER A 36 -0.74 2.18 -8.89
C SER A 36 0.20 1.66 -7.79
N VAL A 37 -0.08 1.99 -6.53
CA VAL A 37 0.64 1.45 -5.37
C VAL A 37 0.44 -0.06 -5.25
N GLY A 38 -0.78 -0.56 -5.43
CA GLY A 38 -1.10 -1.98 -5.38
C GLY A 38 -0.41 -2.81 -6.46
N ARG A 39 -0.17 -2.24 -7.65
CA ARG A 39 0.64 -2.87 -8.70
C ARG A 39 2.12 -3.00 -8.34
N MET A 40 2.56 -2.28 -7.32
CA MET A 40 3.92 -2.26 -6.77
C MET A 40 3.94 -2.69 -5.30
N ALA A 41 3.00 -3.54 -4.88
CA ALA A 41 2.78 -3.85 -3.46
C ALA A 41 4.06 -4.33 -2.75
N LEU A 42 4.87 -5.19 -3.39
CA LEU A 42 6.12 -5.68 -2.80
C LEU A 42 7.16 -4.56 -2.69
N THR A 43 7.25 -3.74 -3.74
CA THR A 43 8.16 -2.59 -3.78
C THR A 43 7.80 -1.55 -2.72
N SER A 44 6.52 -1.20 -2.62
CA SER A 44 6.01 -0.22 -1.66
C SER A 44 6.18 -0.68 -0.22
N TYR A 45 5.97 -1.97 0.05
CA TYR A 45 6.23 -2.55 1.35
C TYR A 45 7.72 -2.47 1.71
N LEU A 46 8.61 -2.84 0.78
CA LEU A 46 10.06 -2.81 1.01
C LEU A 46 10.56 -1.37 1.20
N LEU A 47 10.07 -0.44 0.38
CA LEU A 47 10.37 0.99 0.49
C LEU A 47 9.90 1.54 1.84
N GLN A 48 8.67 1.20 2.27
CA GLN A 48 8.14 1.61 3.55
C GLN A 48 8.99 1.09 4.71
N THR A 49 9.35 -0.20 4.68
CA THR A 49 10.26 -0.79 5.68
C THR A 49 11.60 -0.10 5.67
N LEU A 50 12.20 0.16 4.51
CA LEU A 50 13.49 0.84 4.39
C LEU A 50 13.42 2.28 4.94
N ILE A 51 12.34 3.00 4.66
CA ILE A 51 12.10 4.35 5.20
C ILE A 51 11.94 4.27 6.73
N CYS A 52 11.12 3.35 7.25
CA CYS A 52 10.97 3.15 8.69
C CYS A 52 12.31 2.79 9.34
N THR A 53 13.02 1.78 8.86
CA THR A 53 14.32 1.39 9.41
C THR A 53 15.33 2.53 9.29
N THR A 54 15.36 3.29 8.20
CA THR A 54 16.29 4.42 8.09
C THR A 54 15.95 5.52 9.10
N ILE A 55 14.68 5.91 9.23
CA ILE A 55 14.26 6.95 10.17
C ILE A 55 14.44 6.50 11.63
N PHE A 56 14.00 5.30 11.98
CA PHE A 56 14.08 4.81 13.37
C PHE A 56 15.48 4.36 13.77
N TYR A 57 16.23 3.75 12.85
CA TYR A 57 17.51 3.09 13.16
C TYR A 57 18.74 3.97 12.83
N ARG A 58 18.72 4.74 11.73
CA ARG A 58 19.85 5.63 11.38
C ARG A 58 19.76 6.96 12.09
N PHE A 59 18.57 7.53 12.18
CA PHE A 59 18.38 8.87 12.74
C PHE A 59 18.34 8.89 14.27
N GLY A 60 18.41 7.72 14.93
CA GLY A 60 18.58 7.63 16.38
C GLY A 60 17.47 8.30 17.19
N PHE A 61 16.31 8.57 16.58
CA PHE A 61 15.17 9.25 17.22
C PHE A 61 14.34 8.33 18.12
N PHE A 62 14.99 7.38 18.78
CA PHE A 62 14.40 6.67 19.90
C PHE A 62 14.36 7.64 21.10
N ALA A 63 13.15 7.99 21.54
CA ALA A 63 12.86 8.67 22.82
C ALA A 63 12.83 10.21 22.91
N GLN A 64 12.82 10.99 21.81
CA GLN A 64 12.60 12.45 21.87
C GLN A 64 11.32 12.97 21.18
N PHE A 65 10.74 12.21 20.24
CA PHE A 65 9.51 12.61 19.58
C PHE A 65 8.29 12.05 20.32
N GLY A 66 7.43 12.94 20.82
CA GLY A 66 6.16 12.56 21.43
C GLY A 66 5.27 11.77 20.46
N ARG A 67 4.32 10.99 21.00
CA ARG A 67 3.37 10.13 20.23
C ARG A 67 2.73 10.83 19.03
N LEU A 68 2.49 12.14 19.13
CA LEU A 68 1.94 12.99 18.08
C LEU A 68 2.85 13.12 16.86
N ALA A 69 4.16 13.26 17.06
CA ALA A 69 5.12 13.33 15.96
C ALA A 69 5.22 11.98 15.24
N LEU A 70 5.17 10.87 15.98
CA LEU A 70 5.13 9.53 15.38
C LEU A 70 3.89 9.33 14.49
N LEU A 71 2.74 9.83 14.95
CA LEU A 71 1.49 9.81 14.19
C LEU A 71 1.56 10.65 12.91
N SER A 72 2.28 11.77 12.90
CA SER A 72 2.45 12.60 11.70
C SER A 72 3.45 12.04 10.69
N PHE A 73 4.38 11.17 11.11
CA PHE A 73 5.27 10.46 10.17
C PHE A 73 4.52 9.45 9.30
N VAL A 74 3.48 8.78 9.81
CA VAL A 74 2.72 7.78 9.06
C VAL A 74 2.15 8.31 7.73
N PRO A 75 1.35 9.40 7.71
CA PRO A 75 0.83 9.95 6.46
C PRO A 75 1.95 10.50 5.56
N LEU A 76 3.07 10.96 6.14
CA LEU A 76 4.21 11.49 5.39
C LEU A 76 4.94 10.38 4.62
N ILE A 77 5.17 9.25 5.27
CA ILE A 77 5.76 8.04 4.66
C ILE A 77 4.85 7.53 3.55
N TRP A 78 3.53 7.48 3.81
CA TRP A 78 2.54 7.13 2.78
C TRP A 78 2.60 8.07 1.59
N PHE A 79 2.69 9.38 1.82
CA PHE A 79 2.79 10.37 0.75
C PHE A 79 4.02 10.12 -0.13
N ILE A 80 5.18 9.88 0.48
CA ILE A 80 6.42 9.54 -0.22
C ILE A 80 6.25 8.24 -1.02
N ASN A 81 5.68 7.21 -0.41
CA ASN A 81 5.46 5.91 -1.06
C ASN A 81 4.56 6.02 -2.29
N ILE A 82 3.48 6.79 -2.16
CA ILE A 82 2.52 7.07 -3.23
C ILE A 82 3.18 7.86 -4.37
N ILE A 83 3.88 8.95 -4.05
CA ILE A 83 4.61 9.76 -5.05
C ILE A 83 5.64 8.91 -5.78
N PHE A 84 6.38 8.08 -5.05
CA PHE A 84 7.35 7.17 -5.62
C PHE A 84 6.68 6.17 -6.56
N ALA A 85 5.61 5.49 -6.12
CA ALA A 85 4.90 4.51 -6.93
C ALA A 85 4.38 5.11 -8.25
N ILE A 86 3.84 6.33 -8.21
CA ILE A 86 3.26 7.00 -9.39
C ILE A 86 4.34 7.53 -10.32
N SER A 87 5.37 8.17 -9.75
CA SER A 87 6.53 8.63 -10.52
C SER A 87 7.19 7.45 -11.22
N TRP A 88 7.32 6.31 -10.53
CA TRP A 88 7.88 5.10 -11.11
C TRP A 88 6.98 4.51 -12.19
N LEU A 89 5.67 4.43 -11.96
CA LEU A 89 4.72 3.89 -12.94
C LEU A 89 4.67 4.72 -14.24
N LYS A 90 5.07 6.00 -14.17
CA LYS A 90 5.21 6.87 -15.34
C LYS A 90 6.34 6.43 -16.27
N TYR A 91 7.43 5.88 -15.71
CA TYR A 91 8.59 5.39 -16.48
C TYR A 91 8.54 3.89 -16.75
N PHE A 92 8.07 3.08 -15.80
CA PHE A 92 8.06 1.61 -15.89
C PHE A 92 6.69 1.02 -15.60
N LYS A 93 6.23 0.09 -16.46
CA LYS A 93 4.90 -0.55 -16.32
C LYS A 93 4.78 -1.50 -15.12
N GLN A 94 5.88 -1.86 -14.46
CA GLN A 94 5.96 -2.81 -13.34
C GLN A 94 6.94 -2.32 -12.26
N GLY A 95 6.70 -2.72 -11.02
CA GLY A 95 7.60 -2.47 -9.90
C GLY A 95 8.97 -3.14 -10.14
N PRO A 96 10.08 -2.50 -9.70
CA PRO A 96 11.42 -3.04 -9.90
C PRO A 96 11.59 -4.41 -9.25
N ILE A 97 11.05 -4.57 -8.04
CA ILE A 97 11.17 -5.83 -7.30
C ILE A 97 10.17 -6.87 -7.82
N GLU A 98 8.97 -6.48 -8.28
CA GLU A 98 8.11 -7.43 -9.01
C GLU A 98 8.77 -7.96 -10.29
N CYS A 99 9.52 -7.12 -11.02
CA CYS A 99 10.26 -7.54 -12.20
C CYS A 99 11.36 -8.55 -11.84
N LEU A 100 12.12 -8.25 -10.77
CA LEU A 100 13.13 -9.16 -10.24
C LEU A 100 12.51 -10.48 -9.74
N TRP A 101 11.38 -10.41 -9.05
CA TRP A 101 10.65 -11.58 -8.58
C TRP A 101 10.21 -12.46 -9.74
N ARG A 102 9.62 -11.88 -10.79
CA ARG A 102 9.21 -12.64 -11.98
C ARG A 102 10.40 -13.26 -12.70
N TYR A 103 11.54 -12.57 -12.74
CA TYR A 103 12.78 -13.13 -13.28
C TYR A 103 13.28 -14.32 -12.45
N LEU A 104 13.30 -14.22 -11.12
CA LEU A 104 13.69 -15.29 -10.22
C LEU A 104 12.74 -16.50 -10.33
N THR A 105 11.42 -16.29 -10.29
CA THR A 105 10.43 -17.37 -10.42
C THR A 105 10.59 -18.12 -11.75
N ASN A 106 10.78 -17.40 -12.87
CA ASN A 106 11.00 -18.05 -14.16
C ASN A 106 12.28 -18.89 -14.18
N LYS A 107 13.35 -18.41 -13.52
CA LYS A 107 14.62 -19.11 -13.44
C LYS A 107 14.55 -20.37 -12.55
N PHE A 108 13.78 -20.32 -11.47
CA PHE A 108 13.56 -21.49 -10.60
C PHE A 108 12.61 -22.53 -11.22
N ALA A 109 11.64 -22.10 -12.04
CA ALA A 109 10.70 -23.01 -12.70
C ALA A 109 11.30 -23.79 -13.89
N THR A 110 12.53 -23.47 -14.30
CA THR A 110 13.25 -24.13 -15.41
C THR A 110 14.36 -25.09 -14.95
N CYS A 111 14.52 -25.31 -13.64
CA CYS A 111 15.34 -26.38 -13.05
C CYS A 111 14.44 -27.54 -12.61
#